data_AF-A0AA86AKQ0-F1
#
_entry.id   AF-A0AA86AKQ0-F1
#
_cell.length_a   1.000
_cell.length_b   1.000
_cell.length_c   1.000
_cell.angle_alpha   90.00
_cell.angle_beta   90.00
_cell.angle_gamma   90.00
#
_symmetry.space_group_name_H-M   'P 1'
#
loop_
_entity.id
_entity.type
_entity.pdbx_description
1 polymer ?
#
loop_
_entity_poly.entity_id
_entity_poly.type
_entity_poly.pdbx_seq_one_letter_code
_entity_poly.pdbx_strand_id
1 'polypeptide(L)'
;MVCKGDIWLVNLNPSKKNNEMGKTRPAVVFQNDELNHSDYPTTIIFPLSTSLIDDAEPIRMRIAKRELLEQDSDVVVTQIRAIDNERFIQKLATLTPQELQKLRELFEEVTL
;
A
#
# COMPACT_ATOMS: atom_id res chain seq x y z
N MET A 1 0.89 -2.85 16.07
CA MET A 1 1.40 -3.89 15.16
C MET A 1 0.60 -3.78 13.87
N VAL A 2 1.25 -3.93 12.72
CA VAL A 2 0.59 -3.75 11.41
C VAL A 2 0.00 -5.08 10.96
N CYS A 3 -1.18 -5.08 10.35
CA CYS A 3 -1.81 -6.30 9.83
C CYS A 3 -1.97 -6.23 8.31
N LYS A 4 -1.97 -7.40 7.65
CA LYS A 4 -2.22 -7.53 6.21
C LYS A 4 -3.57 -6.92 5.84
N GLY A 5 -3.58 -6.09 4.81
CA GLY A 5 -4.75 -5.34 4.34
C GLY A 5 -4.95 -4.00 5.05
N ASP A 6 -4.21 -3.68 6.12
CA ASP A 6 -4.27 -2.35 6.70
C ASP A 6 -3.72 -1.29 5.74
N ILE A 7 -4.36 -0.13 5.71
CA ILE A 7 -3.86 1.08 5.07
C ILE A 7 -3.22 1.94 6.14
N TRP A 8 -1.94 2.25 5.98
CA TRP A 8 -1.16 3.07 6.92
C TRP A 8 -0.57 4.30 6.24
N LEU A 9 -0.52 5.42 6.96
CA LEU A 9 0.34 6.54 6.61
C LEU A 9 1.80 6.13 6.86
N VAL A 10 2.63 6.22 5.82
CA VAL A 10 4.04 5.82 5.88
C VAL A 10 4.95 6.90 5.31
N ASN A 11 6.17 7.02 5.85
CA ASN A 11 7.21 7.89 5.30
C ASN A 11 8.10 7.14 4.29
N LEU A 12 7.94 7.42 3.00
CA LEU A 12 8.73 6.80 1.92
C LEU A 12 9.97 7.60 1.52
N ASN A 13 10.27 8.72 2.20
CA ASN A 13 11.45 9.52 1.92
C ASN A 13 12.71 9.01 2.64
N PRO A 14 13.91 9.24 2.08
CA PRO A 14 14.14 9.76 0.73
C PRO A 14 13.87 8.69 -0.34
N SER A 15 13.36 9.10 -1.51
CA SER A 15 13.38 8.28 -2.72
C SER A 15 14.55 8.70 -3.62
N LYS A 16 15.13 7.76 -4.37
CA LYS A 16 16.38 8.01 -5.12
C LYS A 16 16.15 8.83 -6.41
N LYS A 17 14.99 8.63 -7.06
CA LYS A 17 14.58 9.31 -8.30
C LYS A 17 13.09 9.67 -8.25
N ASN A 18 12.66 10.61 -9.09
CA ASN A 18 11.26 11.04 -9.22
C ASN A 18 10.28 9.92 -9.63
N ASN A 19 10.79 8.79 -10.13
CA ASN A 19 9.97 7.67 -10.58
C ASN A 19 9.63 6.68 -9.45
N GLU A 20 10.32 6.75 -8.32
CA GLU A 20 10.00 5.98 -7.13
C GLU A 20 8.99 6.76 -6.27
N MET A 21 7.95 6.08 -5.79
CA MET A 21 7.01 6.68 -4.84
C MET A 21 7.71 7.07 -3.54
N GLY A 22 7.91 8.37 -3.35
CA GLY A 22 8.39 9.00 -2.11
C GLY A 22 7.29 9.76 -1.37
N LYS A 23 7.68 10.69 -0.49
CA LYS A 23 6.81 11.47 0.42
C LYS A 23 6.18 10.63 1.53
N THR A 24 5.55 11.32 2.47
CA THR A 24 4.63 10.70 3.42
C THR A 24 3.29 10.46 2.71
N ARG A 25 2.83 9.22 2.64
CA ARG A 25 1.59 8.85 1.93
C ARG A 25 0.96 7.57 2.49
N PRO A 26 -0.32 7.31 2.23
CA PRO A 26 -0.93 6.04 2.58
C PRO A 26 -0.30 4.87 1.80
N ALA A 27 -0.26 3.69 2.40
CA ALA A 27 0.18 2.44 1.80
C ALA A 27 -0.60 1.24 2.38
N VAL A 28 -0.94 0.26 1.54
CA VAL A 28 -1.51 -1.03 1.96
C VAL A 28 -0.40 -1.95 2.45
N VAL A 29 -0.57 -2.57 3.61
CA VAL A 29 0.27 -3.67 4.10
C VAL A 29 -0.10 -4.96 3.37
N PHE A 30 0.87 -5.60 2.71
CA PHE A 30 0.62 -6.83 1.93
C PHE A 30 1.32 -8.08 2.50
N GLN A 31 2.37 -7.89 3.28
CA GLN A 31 3.08 -8.97 3.97
C GLN A 31 2.15 -9.74 4.92
N ASN A 32 2.39 -11.03 5.11
CA ASN A 32 1.62 -11.87 6.03
C ASN A 32 1.82 -11.48 7.50
N ASP A 33 0.83 -11.78 8.33
CA ASP A 33 0.83 -11.36 9.73
C ASP A 33 1.84 -12.12 10.59
N GLU A 34 2.22 -13.34 10.21
CA GLU A 34 3.28 -14.08 10.92
C GLU A 34 4.60 -13.30 10.87
N LEU A 35 4.96 -12.73 9.72
CA LEU A 35 6.13 -11.87 9.58
C LEU A 35 5.91 -10.49 10.20
N ASN A 36 4.75 -9.86 9.99
CA ASN A 36 4.46 -8.54 10.55
C ASN A 36 4.49 -8.51 12.09
N HIS A 37 4.22 -9.66 12.73
CA HIS A 37 4.15 -9.82 14.18
C HIS A 37 5.41 -10.45 14.77
N SER A 38 6.45 -10.63 13.95
CA SER A 38 7.77 -11.09 14.36
C SER A 38 8.74 -9.92 14.55
N ASP A 39 9.98 -10.22 14.95
CA ASP A 39 11.08 -9.25 15.01
C ASP A 39 11.65 -8.91 13.61
N TYR A 40 10.98 -9.31 12.52
CA TYR A 40 11.44 -9.01 11.17
C TYR A 40 11.36 -7.50 10.90
N PRO A 41 12.46 -6.85 10.47
CA PRO A 41 12.59 -5.38 10.55
C PRO A 41 11.83 -4.64 9.43
N THR A 42 11.26 -5.35 8.46
CA THR A 42 10.64 -4.72 7.28
C THR A 42 9.27 -5.29 6.97
N THR A 43 8.45 -4.49 6.30
CA THR A 43 7.12 -4.87 5.84
C THR A 43 6.94 -4.54 4.37
N ILE A 44 6.38 -5.48 3.59
CA ILE A 44 6.03 -5.28 2.19
C ILE A 44 4.71 -4.50 2.08
N ILE A 45 4.74 -3.39 1.33
CA ILE A 45 3.61 -2.48 1.13
C ILE A 45 3.36 -2.15 -0.34
N PHE A 46 2.14 -1.70 -0.65
CA PHE A 46 1.79 -0.99 -1.88
C PHE A 46 1.43 0.46 -1.58
N PRO A 47 2.12 1.46 -2.16
CA PRO A 47 1.81 2.86 -1.92
C PRO A 47 0.52 3.30 -2.62
N LEU A 48 -0.19 4.25 -2.03
CA LEU A 48 -1.37 4.90 -2.62
C LEU A 48 -1.02 6.25 -3.26
N SER A 49 -1.89 6.70 -4.16
CA SER A 49 -1.83 8.00 -4.83
C SER A 49 -3.22 8.63 -4.92
N THR A 50 -3.37 9.88 -4.51
CA THR A 50 -4.59 10.67 -4.75
C THR A 50 -4.66 11.23 -6.17
N SER A 51 -3.60 11.10 -6.97
CA SER A 51 -3.68 11.28 -8.43
C SER A 51 -4.34 10.05 -9.02
N LEU A 52 -5.64 10.19 -9.27
CA LEU A 52 -6.54 9.15 -9.76
C LEU A 52 -6.42 9.00 -11.27
N ILE A 53 -6.36 7.76 -11.75
CA ILE A 53 -6.42 7.44 -13.17
C ILE A 53 -7.53 6.41 -13.37
N ASP A 54 -8.49 6.74 -14.23
CA ASP A 54 -9.57 5.83 -14.58
C ASP A 54 -9.07 4.76 -15.57
N ASP A 55 -9.71 3.59 -15.56
CA ASP A 55 -9.39 2.45 -16.44
C ASP A 55 -7.90 2.03 -16.43
N ALA A 56 -7.26 2.11 -15.26
CA ALA A 56 -5.82 1.88 -15.09
C ALA A 56 -5.47 0.51 -14.47
N GLU A 57 -6.40 -0.43 -14.41
CA GLU A 57 -6.10 -1.82 -14.08
C GLU A 57 -5.26 -2.45 -15.22
N PRO A 58 -4.26 -3.31 -14.92
CA PRO A 58 -3.92 -3.85 -13.60
C PRO A 58 -2.89 -3.02 -12.80
N ILE A 59 -2.36 -1.94 -13.37
CA ILE A 59 -1.28 -1.16 -12.73
C ILE A 59 -1.76 -0.28 -11.57
N ARG A 60 -3.07 -0.01 -11.48
CA ARG A 60 -3.72 0.78 -10.43
C ARG A 60 -5.06 0.18 -10.04
N MET A 61 -5.42 0.32 -8.77
CA MET A 61 -6.71 -0.10 -8.22
C MET A 61 -7.31 1.01 -7.36
N ARG A 62 -8.53 1.45 -7.68
CA ARG A 62 -9.23 2.49 -6.90
C ARG A 62 -9.67 1.97 -5.54
N ILE A 63 -9.42 2.77 -4.49
CA ILE A 63 -9.89 2.59 -3.12
C ILE A 63 -10.68 3.83 -2.71
N ALA A 64 -11.93 3.63 -2.33
CA ALA A 64 -12.77 4.71 -1.81
C ALA A 64 -12.31 5.16 -0.43
N LYS A 65 -12.42 6.46 -0.16
CA LYS A 65 -12.18 7.07 1.16
C LYS A 65 -13.07 6.40 2.21
N ARG A 66 -12.48 6.10 3.36
CA ARG A 66 -13.16 5.52 4.53
C ARG A 66 -12.31 5.71 5.77
N GLU A 67 -12.95 5.65 6.94
CA GLU A 67 -12.25 5.80 8.22
C GLU A 67 -11.40 7.09 8.24
N LEU A 68 -10.08 6.99 8.41
CA LEU A 68 -9.16 8.13 8.40
C LEU A 68 -8.44 8.31 7.05
N LEU A 69 -8.77 7.50 6.03
CA LEU A 69 -8.38 7.75 4.65
C LEU A 69 -9.33 8.81 4.06
N GLU A 70 -8.91 10.08 4.06
CA GLU A 70 -9.78 11.23 3.76
C GLU A 70 -10.13 11.40 2.28
N GLN A 71 -9.35 10.80 1.37
CA GLN A 71 -9.48 10.97 -0.09
C GLN A 71 -9.48 9.62 -0.79
N ASP A 72 -10.29 9.53 -1.85
CA ASP A 72 -10.20 8.43 -2.80
C ASP A 72 -8.77 8.36 -3.33
N SER A 73 -8.28 7.14 -3.47
CA SER A 73 -6.87 6.91 -3.79
C SER A 73 -6.74 5.68 -4.66
N ASP A 74 -5.77 5.69 -5.56
CA ASP A 74 -5.36 4.48 -6.28
C ASP A 74 -4.23 3.81 -5.52
N VAL A 75 -4.34 2.51 -5.26
CA VAL A 75 -3.18 1.66 -4.97
C VAL A 75 -2.35 1.55 -6.24
N VAL A 76 -1.07 1.91 -6.19
CA VAL A 76 -0.16 1.82 -7.34
C VAL A 76 0.55 0.48 -7.29
N VAL A 77 -0.03 -0.52 -7.96
CA VAL A 77 0.37 -1.94 -7.88
C VAL A 77 1.84 -2.13 -8.27
N THR A 78 2.31 -1.43 -9.30
CA THR A 78 3.70 -1.55 -9.81
C THR A 78 4.76 -0.89 -8.91
N GLN A 79 4.36 -0.24 -7.81
CA GLN A 79 5.27 0.45 -6.88
C GLN A 79 5.39 -0.29 -5.54
N ILE A 80 5.12 -1.61 -5.53
CA ILE A 80 5.35 -2.49 -4.39
C ILE A 80 6.79 -2.35 -3.87
N ARG A 81 6.97 -2.32 -2.55
CA ARG A 81 8.30 -2.31 -1.92
C ARG A 81 8.27 -2.77 -0.47
N ALA A 82 9.40 -3.25 0.01
CA ALA A 82 9.65 -3.36 1.45
C ALA A 82 10.02 -1.99 2.04
N ILE A 83 9.54 -1.71 3.25
CA ILE A 83 9.90 -0.54 4.04
C ILE A 83 10.35 -0.98 5.43
N ASP A 84 11.25 -0.21 6.03
CA ASP A 84 11.59 -0.34 7.45
C ASP A 84 10.35 -0.06 8.32
N ASN A 85 10.15 -0.85 9.38
CA ASN A 85 8.99 -0.74 10.25
C ASN A 85 8.92 0.60 11.02
N GLU A 86 10.04 1.31 11.19
CA GLU A 86 10.06 2.67 11.76
C GLU A 86 9.37 3.71 10.86
N ARG A 87 9.06 3.36 9.60
CA ARG A 87 8.42 4.28 8.65
C ARG A 87 6.90 4.35 8.79
N PHE A 88 6.28 3.48 9.59
CA PHE A 88 4.85 3.53 9.88
C PHE A 88 4.52 4.67 10.84
N ILE A 89 3.51 5.47 10.51
CA ILE A 89 3.11 6.64 11.30
C ILE A 89 1.76 6.39 11.97
N GLN A 90 0.73 6.09 11.18
CA GLN A 90 -0.64 5.98 11.68
C GLN A 90 -1.48 5.04 10.81
N LYS A 91 -2.27 4.16 11.43
CA LYS A 91 -3.29 3.37 10.71
C LYS A 91 -4.41 4.30 10.24
N LEU A 92 -4.78 4.19 8.97
CA LEU A 92 -5.78 5.03 8.33
C LEU A 92 -7.10 4.29 8.07
N ALA A 93 -7.01 3.06 7.57
CA ALA A 93 -8.17 2.24 7.23
C ALA A 93 -7.76 0.76 7.12
N THR A 94 -8.70 -0.11 6.75
CA THR A 94 -8.42 -1.50 6.34
C THR A 94 -9.16 -1.83 5.05
N LEU A 95 -8.50 -2.56 4.15
CA LEU A 95 -9.13 -3.11 2.96
C LEU A 95 -10.18 -4.17 3.34
N THR A 96 -11.26 -4.23 2.57
CA THR A 96 -12.18 -5.37 2.64
C THR A 96 -11.48 -6.64 2.11
N PRO A 97 -11.95 -7.84 2.49
CA PRO A 97 -11.43 -9.09 1.95
C PRO A 97 -11.46 -9.14 0.42
N GLN A 98 -12.51 -8.59 -0.21
CA GLN A 98 -12.68 -8.52 -1.65
C GLN A 98 -11.64 -7.59 -2.30
N GLU A 99 -11.35 -6.45 -1.67
CA GLU A 99 -10.32 -5.53 -2.17
C GLU A 99 -8.92 -6.12 -2.05
N LEU A 100 -8.62 -6.80 -0.94
CA LEU A 100 -7.33 -7.48 -0.77
C LEU A 100 -7.16 -8.65 -1.76
N GLN A 101 -8.25 -9.37 -2.04
CA GLN A 101 -8.30 -10.40 -3.07
C GLN A 101 -8.00 -9.81 -4.46
N LYS A 102 -8.71 -8.74 -4.83
CA LYS A 102 -8.51 -8.06 -6.12
C LYS A 102 -7.09 -7.51 -6.26
N LEU A 103 -6.55 -6.88 -5.22
CA LEU A 103 -5.17 -6.39 -5.23
C LEU A 103 -4.16 -7.52 -5.49
N ARG A 104 -4.39 -8.72 -4.94
CA ARG A 104 -3.55 -9.88 -5.20
C ARG A 104 -3.64 -10.31 -6.67
N GLU A 105 -4.84 -10.41 -7.23
CA GLU A 105 -5.05 -10.78 -8.64
C GLU A 105 -4.37 -9.81 -9.60
N LEU A 106 -4.54 -8.49 -9.38
CA LEU A 106 -3.88 -7.47 -10.19
C LEU A 106 -2.36 -7.51 -10.04
N PHE A 107 -1.84 -7.82 -8.85
CA PHE A 107 -0.41 -8.00 -8.64
C PHE A 107 0.15 -9.24 -9.36
N GLU A 108 -0.59 -10.35 -9.33
CA GLU A 108 -0.25 -11.56 -10.10
C GLU A 108 -0.22 -11.25 -11.60
N GLU A 109 -1.19 -10.50 -12.13
CA GLU A 109 -1.24 -10.11 -13.55
C GLU A 109 -0.05 -9.25 -14.01
N VAL A 110 0.52 -8.40 -13.13
CA VAL A 110 1.70 -7.59 -13.48
C VAL A 110 3.04 -8.30 -13.24
N THR A 111 3.04 -9.49 -12.63
CA THR A 111 4.27 -10.23 -12.28
C THR A 111 4.44 -11.57 -12.99
N LEU A 112 3.37 -12.12 -13.57
CA LEU A 112 3.33 -13.38 -14.33
C LEU A 112 3.09 -13.11 -15.81
#